data_AF-A0A178FHJ1-F1
#
_entry.id   AF-A0A178FHJ1-F1
#
_cell.length_a   1.000
_cell.length_b   1.000
_cell.length_c   1.000
_cell.angle_alpha   90.00
_cell.angle_beta   90.00
_cell.angle_gamma   90.00
#
_symmetry.space_group_name_H-M   'P 1'
#
loop_
_entity.id
_entity.type
_entity.pdbx_description
1 polymer ?
#
loop_
_entity_poly.entity_id
_entity_poly.type
_entity_poly.pdbx_seq_one_letter_code
_entity_poly.pdbx_strand_id
1 'polypeptide(L)'
;MHLSTLILLPALAAAQEQVPFAERLQGWFNQAKELLPTPKVPQAVAPVTTPAPPKAAVVKPKTVAQFNPDNWRDILAPQSNPQEWLIFVTGGNKTCYGQCGQANRAWKESQNQFALDSKSPNLGRLNCEAQGLLCAIWSVSPPMLWHIQVPSTPSIGEEKPLTPIHPFRLNATTVTADDIYKVHSEKLWEKEPELQTMFHPFNGLAAEYRINEAVGYIIYCLGMIPSWAMMVGISFISRTMMSRRMGRPGQGPGAPGGAAPAPAQ
;
A
#
# COMPACT_ATOMS: atom_id res chain seq x y z
N MET A 1 -15.05 -19.94 53.95
CA MET A 1 -13.95 -20.73 54.55
C MET A 1 -13.73 -21.97 53.69
N HIS A 2 -12.47 -22.38 53.55
CA HIS A 2 -11.89 -23.53 52.80
C HIS A 2 -11.69 -23.31 51.28
N LEU A 3 -10.47 -22.95 50.81
CA LEU A 3 -9.27 -23.77 50.50
C LEU A 3 -9.54 -24.82 49.40
N SER A 4 -9.08 -24.65 48.15
CA SER A 4 -7.69 -24.80 47.61
C SER A 4 -7.32 -26.23 47.21
N THR A 5 -7.16 -26.47 45.89
CA THR A 5 -6.20 -27.39 45.23
C THR A 5 -6.20 -27.04 43.72
N LEU A 6 -5.24 -26.28 43.17
CA LEU A 6 -3.91 -26.66 42.67
C LEU A 6 -3.87 -27.93 41.81
N ILE A 7 -3.90 -27.74 40.48
CA ILE A 7 -3.19 -28.61 39.52
C ILE A 7 -2.41 -27.69 38.56
N LEU A 8 -1.09 -27.77 38.66
CA LEU A 8 -0.11 -27.22 37.73
C LEU A 8 -0.20 -27.92 36.36
N LEU A 9 -0.13 -27.15 35.27
CA LEU A 9 0.61 -27.56 34.07
C LEU A 9 1.56 -26.43 33.64
N PRO A 10 2.88 -26.66 33.61
CA PRO A 10 3.87 -25.68 33.16
C PRO A 10 4.07 -25.83 31.65
N ALA A 11 3.65 -24.85 30.85
CA ALA A 11 4.01 -24.78 29.43
C ALA A 11 3.96 -23.35 28.84
N LEU A 12 4.22 -22.32 29.65
CA LEU A 12 4.58 -20.98 29.15
C LEU A 12 6.06 -20.72 29.46
N ALA A 13 6.95 -21.40 28.74
CA ALA A 13 8.39 -21.14 28.82
C ALA A 13 9.10 -21.40 27.48
N ALA A 14 8.54 -20.88 26.38
CA ALA A 14 9.23 -20.84 25.08
C ALA A 14 8.62 -19.75 24.18
N ALA A 15 8.70 -18.47 24.60
CA ALA A 15 8.34 -17.35 23.71
C ALA A 15 8.94 -16.01 24.17
N GLN A 16 10.18 -15.98 24.67
CA GLN A 16 10.95 -14.74 24.84
C GLN A 16 12.45 -14.98 24.59
N GLU A 17 12.80 -15.39 23.39
CA GLU A 17 14.14 -15.14 22.84
C GLU A 17 14.00 -14.20 21.64
N GLN A 18 13.56 -12.97 21.91
CA GLN A 18 13.90 -11.86 21.02
C GLN A 18 15.38 -11.54 21.29
N VAL A 19 16.26 -12.21 20.55
CA VAL A 19 17.66 -11.81 20.47
C VAL A 19 17.69 -10.31 20.13
N PRO A 20 18.31 -9.44 20.95
CA PRO A 20 18.36 -8.02 20.67
C PRO A 20 18.92 -7.81 19.26
N PHE A 21 18.23 -7.01 18.43
CA PHE A 21 18.66 -6.70 17.06
C PHE A 21 20.13 -6.24 16.97
N ALA A 22 20.64 -5.63 18.06
CA ALA A 22 22.04 -5.27 18.21
C ALA A 22 23.01 -6.46 18.12
N GLU A 23 22.68 -7.62 18.69
CA GLU A 23 23.53 -8.82 18.64
C GLU A 23 23.51 -9.46 17.24
N ARG A 24 22.37 -9.39 16.56
CA ARG A 24 22.23 -9.88 15.17
C ARG A 24 23.07 -9.06 14.19
N LEU A 25 23.15 -7.75 14.40
CA LEU A 25 24.02 -6.86 13.62
C LEU A 25 25.51 -7.07 13.93
N GLN A 26 25.85 -7.31 15.21
CA GLN A 26 27.22 -7.63 15.60
C GLN A 26 27.71 -8.94 14.97
N GLY A 27 26.88 -9.98 14.94
CA GLY A 27 27.19 -11.26 14.30
C GLY A 27 27.52 -11.11 12.80
N TRP A 28 26.73 -10.30 12.08
CA TRP A 28 26.95 -10.05 10.66
C TRP A 28 28.23 -9.22 10.39
N PHE A 29 28.52 -8.22 11.23
CA PHE A 29 29.75 -7.43 11.12
C PHE A 29 31.02 -8.24 11.41
N ASN A 30 30.96 -9.21 12.33
CA ASN A 30 32.08 -10.09 12.61
C ASN A 30 32.35 -11.04 11.43
N GLN A 31 31.30 -11.57 10.79
CA GLN A 31 31.45 -12.38 9.58
C GLN A 31 32.03 -11.60 8.39
N ALA A 32 31.72 -10.30 8.28
CA ALA A 32 32.29 -9.44 7.24
C ALA A 32 33.78 -9.11 7.47
N LYS A 33 34.24 -9.06 8.74
CA LYS A 33 35.66 -8.82 9.07
C LYS A 33 36.56 -10.01 8.75
N GLU A 34 36.06 -11.24 8.84
CA GLU A 34 36.84 -12.45 8.51
C GLU A 34 37.11 -12.61 7.00
N LEU A 35 36.37 -11.90 6.14
CA LEU A 35 36.52 -11.93 4.69
C LEU A 35 37.53 -10.90 4.13
N LEU A 36 38.16 -10.10 4.99
CA LEU A 36 39.20 -9.15 4.59
C LEU A 36 40.60 -9.78 4.76
N PRO A 37 41.41 -9.90 3.69
CA PRO A 37 42.77 -10.41 3.80
C PRO A 37 43.64 -9.40 4.58
N THR A 38 44.20 -9.85 5.70
CA THR A 38 45.09 -9.05 6.56
C THR A 38 46.53 -9.07 6.04
N PRO A 39 47.18 -7.92 5.77
CA PRO A 39 48.61 -7.86 5.51
C PRO A 39 49.39 -7.96 6.84
N LYS A 40 50.39 -8.85 6.89
CA LYS A 40 51.35 -9.00 8.00
C LYS A 40 52.42 -7.90 7.97
N VAL A 41 52.54 -7.09 9.02
CA VAL A 41 53.73 -6.27 9.34
C VAL A 41 53.89 -6.22 10.89
N PRO A 42 55.12 -6.25 11.46
CA PRO A 42 55.38 -6.83 12.78
C PRO A 42 55.20 -5.89 13.99
N GLN A 43 55.04 -6.54 15.14
CA GLN A 43 54.68 -6.02 16.47
C GLN A 43 55.72 -5.05 17.05
N ALA A 44 55.24 -3.89 17.50
CA ALA A 44 55.87 -3.08 18.52
C ALA A 44 54.85 -2.87 19.66
N VAL A 45 55.23 -3.27 20.87
CA VAL A 45 54.40 -3.25 22.08
C VAL A 45 54.34 -1.82 22.60
N ALA A 46 53.16 -1.21 22.53
CA ALA A 46 52.81 0.05 23.19
C ALA A 46 51.42 -0.10 23.84
N PRO A 47 51.16 0.54 24.99
CA PRO A 47 50.03 0.22 25.85
C PRO A 47 48.68 0.47 25.15
N VAL A 48 47.80 -0.52 25.28
CA VAL A 48 46.45 -0.58 24.72
C VAL A 48 45.62 0.60 25.22
N THR A 49 45.61 1.68 24.45
CA THR A 49 44.44 2.55 24.36
C THR A 49 43.52 1.86 23.37
N THR A 50 42.46 1.25 23.87
CA THR A 50 41.37 0.71 23.07
C THR A 50 40.96 1.79 22.05
N PRO A 51 41.12 1.57 20.74
CA PRO A 51 40.52 2.46 19.76
C PRO A 51 39.02 2.36 20.00
N ALA A 52 38.39 3.48 20.36
CA ALA A 52 36.95 3.57 20.34
C ALA A 52 36.49 3.02 18.96
N PRO A 53 35.52 2.09 18.91
CA PRO A 53 35.01 1.62 17.63
C PRO A 53 34.64 2.87 16.82
N PRO A 54 35.00 2.94 15.53
CA PRO A 54 34.58 4.05 14.69
C PRO A 54 33.07 4.17 14.89
N LYS A 55 32.61 5.32 15.40
CA LYS A 55 31.19 5.61 15.55
C LYS A 55 30.58 5.25 14.20
N ALA A 56 29.80 4.16 14.16
CA ALA A 56 29.08 3.78 12.96
C ALA A 56 28.37 5.05 12.50
N ALA A 57 28.73 5.54 11.31
CA ALA A 57 28.12 6.73 10.78
C ALA A 57 26.62 6.51 10.88
N VAL A 58 25.91 7.38 11.62
CA VAL A 58 24.46 7.27 11.74
C VAL A 58 23.92 7.61 10.36
N VAL A 59 23.74 6.59 9.53
CA VAL A 59 23.17 6.73 8.20
C VAL A 59 21.73 7.17 8.42
N LYS A 60 21.44 8.41 8.05
CA LYS A 60 20.06 8.91 8.10
C LYS A 60 19.25 8.08 7.10
N PRO A 61 18.07 7.55 7.49
CA PRO A 61 17.19 6.87 6.55
C PRO A 61 16.91 7.75 5.35
N LYS A 62 16.81 7.15 4.16
CA LYS A 62 16.53 7.90 2.93
C LYS A 62 15.16 8.57 3.05
N THR A 63 15.09 9.84 2.67
CA THR A 63 13.85 10.62 2.73
C THR A 63 12.77 10.00 1.86
N VAL A 64 11.54 9.94 2.39
CA VAL A 64 10.37 9.39 1.69
C VAL A 64 9.33 10.48 1.46
N ALA A 65 9.04 10.77 0.20
CA ALA A 65 7.98 11.69 -0.19
C ALA A 65 6.60 11.09 0.14
N GLN A 66 5.71 11.91 0.72
CA GLN A 66 4.34 11.50 0.99
C GLN A 66 3.42 11.98 -0.13
N PHE A 67 2.71 11.06 -0.76
CA PHE A 67 1.82 11.35 -1.88
C PHE A 67 0.39 11.59 -1.40
N ASN A 68 -0.23 12.66 -1.90
CA ASN A 68 -1.63 13.02 -1.68
C ASN A 68 -2.22 13.60 -2.98
N PRO A 69 -3.56 13.76 -3.09
CA PRO A 69 -4.21 14.29 -4.29
C PRO A 69 -3.69 15.64 -4.78
N ASP A 70 -3.15 16.45 -3.89
CA ASP A 70 -2.75 17.83 -4.17
C ASP A 70 -1.30 17.95 -4.67
N ASN A 71 -0.41 17.03 -4.29
CA ASN A 71 1.03 17.18 -4.54
C ASN A 71 1.63 16.18 -5.54
N TRP A 72 0.94 15.07 -5.84
CA TRP A 72 1.56 13.96 -6.58
C TRP A 72 1.98 14.33 -7.99
N ARG A 73 1.23 15.24 -8.63
CA ARG A 73 1.49 15.74 -9.98
C ARG A 73 2.76 16.57 -10.02
N ASP A 74 2.99 17.39 -9.00
CA ASP A 74 4.17 18.24 -8.90
C ASP A 74 5.42 17.42 -8.56
N ILE A 75 5.28 16.44 -7.67
CA ILE A 75 6.38 15.54 -7.29
C ILE A 75 6.84 14.69 -8.47
N LEU A 76 5.91 14.19 -9.30
CA LEU A 76 6.19 13.33 -10.46
C LEU A 76 6.18 14.10 -11.78
N ALA A 77 6.29 15.43 -11.74
CA ALA A 77 6.44 16.23 -12.93
C ALA A 77 7.78 15.94 -13.61
N PRO A 78 7.82 15.82 -14.96
CA PRO A 78 9.08 15.75 -15.70
C PRO A 78 10.01 16.91 -15.32
N GLN A 79 11.28 16.58 -15.09
CA GLN A 79 12.34 17.58 -14.83
C GLN A 79 13.37 17.55 -15.96
N SER A 80 14.46 18.31 -15.84
CA SER A 80 15.52 18.32 -16.85
C SER A 80 16.20 16.97 -17.04
N ASN A 81 16.24 16.14 -15.97
CA ASN A 81 16.80 14.80 -15.99
C ASN A 81 15.70 13.76 -15.70
N PRO A 82 15.79 12.53 -16.24
CA PRO A 82 14.87 11.46 -15.89
C PRO A 82 15.00 11.12 -14.41
N GLN A 83 13.88 10.79 -13.78
CA GLN A 83 13.85 10.41 -12.38
C GLN A 83 13.30 9.00 -12.21
N GLU A 84 13.95 8.23 -11.35
CA GLU A 84 13.48 6.92 -10.92
C GLU A 84 12.82 7.06 -9.55
N TRP A 85 11.61 6.52 -9.42
CA TRP A 85 10.83 6.52 -8.19
C TRP A 85 10.41 5.10 -7.81
N LEU A 86 10.59 4.76 -6.54
CA LEU A 86 10.02 3.56 -5.93
C LEU A 86 9.00 4.00 -4.89
N ILE A 87 7.71 3.83 -5.21
CA ILE A 87 6.60 4.26 -4.37
C ILE A 87 5.99 3.05 -3.68
N PHE A 88 6.00 3.04 -2.35
CA PHE A 88 5.27 2.05 -1.58
C PHE A 88 3.82 2.46 -1.33
N VAL A 89 2.91 1.66 -1.86
CA VAL A 89 1.47 1.81 -1.66
C VAL A 89 1.03 0.91 -0.51
N THR A 90 0.55 1.53 0.56
CA THR A 90 0.11 0.85 1.77
C THR A 90 -1.36 1.08 2.04
N GLY A 91 -2.01 0.12 2.68
CA GLY A 91 -3.40 0.24 3.13
C GLY A 91 -3.49 0.62 4.61
N GLY A 92 -2.41 1.12 5.20
CA GLY A 92 -2.37 1.46 6.62
C GLY A 92 -2.65 0.22 7.49
N ASN A 93 -3.57 0.38 8.43
CA ASN A 93 -4.08 -0.68 9.28
C ASN A 93 -5.36 -1.29 8.71
N LYS A 94 -6.26 -0.48 8.13
CA LYS A 94 -7.61 -0.93 7.77
C LYS A 94 -7.78 -1.36 6.32
N THR A 95 -7.31 -0.54 5.37
CA THR A 95 -7.52 -0.73 3.92
C THR A 95 -6.82 -1.99 3.39
N CYS A 96 -5.95 -2.60 4.20
CA CYS A 96 -5.25 -3.85 3.91
C CYS A 96 -5.68 -5.00 4.84
N TYR A 97 -6.93 -5.00 5.32
CA TYR A 97 -7.50 -6.04 6.19
C TYR A 97 -6.67 -6.35 7.46
N GLY A 98 -5.93 -5.36 7.99
CA GLY A 98 -5.00 -5.57 9.11
C GLY A 98 -3.67 -6.24 8.76
N GLN A 99 -3.41 -6.58 7.50
CA GLN A 99 -2.27 -7.43 7.11
C GLN A 99 -1.01 -6.64 6.72
N CYS A 100 -1.13 -5.34 6.43
CA CYS A 100 0.00 -4.54 5.95
C CYS A 100 1.05 -4.19 7.03
N GLY A 101 0.88 -4.65 8.28
CA GLY A 101 1.78 -4.33 9.39
C GLY A 101 3.25 -4.71 9.11
N GLN A 102 3.49 -5.90 8.55
CA GLN A 102 4.85 -6.35 8.26
C GLN A 102 5.44 -5.61 7.06
N ALA A 103 4.70 -5.47 5.96
CA ALA A 103 5.13 -4.67 4.81
C ALA A 103 5.46 -3.20 5.19
N ASN A 104 4.68 -2.60 6.08
CA ASN A 104 4.94 -1.25 6.60
C ASN A 104 6.27 -1.16 7.37
N ARG A 105 6.59 -2.18 8.16
CA ARG A 105 7.84 -2.27 8.92
C ARG A 105 9.03 -2.50 7.99
N ALA A 106 8.93 -3.47 7.08
CA ALA A 106 9.94 -3.77 6.07
C ALA A 106 10.28 -2.53 5.23
N TRP A 107 9.27 -1.76 4.79
CA TRP A 107 9.50 -0.50 4.06
C TRP A 107 10.23 0.56 4.89
N LYS A 108 9.98 0.62 6.20
CA LYS A 108 10.68 1.56 7.07
C LYS A 108 12.15 1.18 7.24
N GLU A 109 12.40 -0.12 7.39
CA GLU A 109 13.75 -0.66 7.59
C GLU A 109 14.59 -0.60 6.29
N SER A 110 13.98 -0.81 5.12
CA SER A 110 14.68 -0.77 3.83
C SER A 110 15.21 0.63 3.47
N GLN A 111 14.64 1.71 4.03
CA GLN A 111 15.13 3.08 3.83
C GLN A 111 16.60 3.26 4.22
N ASN A 112 17.10 2.47 5.17
CA ASN A 112 18.51 2.49 5.55
C ASN A 112 19.41 1.88 4.46
N GLN A 113 18.94 0.81 3.80
CA GLN A 113 19.66 0.18 2.70
C GLN A 113 19.69 1.10 1.49
N PHE A 114 18.56 1.73 1.15
CA PHE A 114 18.51 2.74 0.09
C PHE A 114 19.35 3.98 0.41
N ALA A 115 19.51 4.37 1.67
CA ALA A 115 20.38 5.50 2.03
C ALA A 115 21.87 5.24 1.79
N LEU A 116 22.27 3.97 1.76
CA LEU A 116 23.65 3.55 1.51
C LEU A 116 23.97 3.45 0.00
N ASP A 117 22.95 3.36 -0.85
CA ASP A 117 23.11 3.22 -2.30
C ASP A 117 22.92 4.57 -3.01
N SER A 118 24.01 5.09 -3.57
CA SER A 118 23.99 6.32 -4.37
C SER A 118 23.15 6.24 -5.65
N LYS A 119 22.88 5.04 -6.16
CA LYS A 119 22.07 4.79 -7.37
C LYS A 119 20.61 4.49 -7.06
N SER A 120 20.24 4.46 -5.77
CA SER A 120 18.88 4.16 -5.36
C SER A 120 17.86 5.19 -5.86
N PRO A 121 16.62 4.76 -6.14
CA PRO A 121 15.58 5.64 -6.67
C PRO A 121 15.05 6.55 -5.58
N ASN A 122 14.37 7.62 -5.96
CA ASN A 122 13.60 8.44 -5.03
C ASN A 122 12.53 7.56 -4.36
N LEU A 123 12.35 7.73 -3.05
CA LEU A 123 11.40 6.91 -2.30
C LEU A 123 10.10 7.67 -2.09
N GLY A 124 9.00 6.98 -2.36
CA GLY A 124 7.65 7.48 -2.18
C GLY A 124 6.82 6.61 -1.25
N ARG A 125 5.81 7.20 -0.62
CA ARG A 125 4.78 6.47 0.11
C ARG A 125 3.41 7.04 -0.19
N LEU A 126 2.50 6.16 -0.58
CA LEU A 126 1.08 6.44 -0.74
C LEU A 126 0.30 5.61 0.27
N ASN A 127 -0.38 6.28 1.20
CA ASN A 127 -1.20 5.61 2.21
C ASN A 127 -2.68 5.65 1.81
N CYS A 128 -3.22 4.56 1.28
CA CYS A 128 -4.61 4.46 0.83
C CYS A 128 -5.64 4.52 1.96
N GLU A 129 -5.25 4.37 3.23
CA GLU A 129 -6.16 4.63 4.35
C GLU A 129 -6.38 6.13 4.54
N ALA A 130 -5.31 6.93 4.42
CA ALA A 130 -5.39 8.38 4.55
C ALA A 130 -5.75 9.09 3.24
N GLN A 131 -5.34 8.51 2.11
CA GLN A 131 -5.39 9.09 0.77
C GLN A 131 -6.17 8.18 -0.19
N GLY A 132 -7.34 7.71 0.26
CA GLY A 132 -8.19 6.79 -0.49
C GLY A 132 -8.59 7.34 -1.87
N LEU A 133 -8.77 8.65 -1.99
CA LEU A 133 -9.03 9.32 -3.27
C LEU A 133 -7.88 9.10 -4.26
N LEU A 134 -6.65 9.41 -3.87
CA LEU A 134 -5.50 9.23 -4.78
C LEU A 134 -5.32 7.75 -5.17
N CYS A 135 -5.56 6.82 -4.24
CA CYS A 135 -5.50 5.40 -4.57
C CYS A 135 -6.58 4.97 -5.56
N ALA A 136 -7.78 5.56 -5.48
CA ALA A 136 -8.84 5.33 -6.46
C ALA A 136 -8.49 5.95 -7.83
N ILE A 137 -7.93 7.15 -7.86
CA ILE A 137 -7.46 7.81 -9.10
C ILE A 137 -6.38 6.97 -9.79
N TRP A 138 -5.44 6.43 -9.01
CA TRP A 138 -4.37 5.56 -9.52
C TRP A 138 -4.81 4.11 -9.72
N SER A 139 -6.05 3.77 -9.35
CA SER A 139 -6.59 2.40 -9.42
C SER A 139 -5.66 1.36 -8.79
N VAL A 140 -5.07 1.69 -7.64
CA VAL A 140 -3.99 0.92 -7.02
C VAL A 140 -4.45 0.19 -5.75
N SER A 141 -3.93 -1.02 -5.53
CA SER A 141 -4.30 -1.86 -4.37
C SER A 141 -3.08 -2.16 -3.48
N PRO A 142 -3.14 -1.88 -2.17
CA PRO A 142 -2.05 -2.21 -1.25
C PRO A 142 -2.03 -3.71 -0.85
N PRO A 143 -0.88 -4.24 -0.39
CA PRO A 143 0.45 -3.63 -0.41
C PRO A 143 1.18 -3.91 -1.73
N MET A 144 1.74 -2.85 -2.34
CA MET A 144 2.57 -3.01 -3.53
C MET A 144 3.61 -1.91 -3.65
N LEU A 145 4.66 -2.17 -4.42
CA LEU A 145 5.62 -1.19 -4.86
C LEU A 145 5.31 -0.82 -6.30
N TRP A 146 5.39 0.47 -6.62
CA TRP A 146 5.39 0.96 -7.98
C TRP A 146 6.78 1.48 -8.30
N HIS A 147 7.43 0.89 -9.29
CA HIS A 147 8.61 1.46 -9.90
C HIS A 147 8.15 2.36 -11.05
N ILE A 148 8.47 3.64 -10.97
CA ILE A 148 8.06 4.65 -11.94
C ILE A 148 9.30 5.31 -12.53
N GLN A 149 9.32 5.38 -13.85
CA GLN A 149 10.35 6.11 -14.58
C GLN A 149 9.73 7.41 -15.12
N VAL A 150 10.00 8.51 -14.43
CA VAL A 150 9.55 9.83 -14.86
C VAL A 150 10.52 10.33 -15.94
N PRO A 151 10.05 10.56 -17.17
CA PRO A 151 10.92 10.99 -18.26
C PRO A 151 11.40 12.43 -18.04
N SER A 152 12.40 12.82 -18.83
CA SER A 152 12.79 14.24 -18.89
C SER A 152 11.70 15.09 -19.53
N THR A 153 11.77 16.39 -19.27
CA THR A 153 10.92 17.38 -19.94
C THR A 153 11.16 17.29 -21.46
N PRO A 154 10.11 17.09 -22.27
CA PRO A 154 10.28 17.03 -23.72
C PRO A 154 10.79 18.37 -24.24
N SER A 155 11.61 18.33 -25.29
CA SER A 155 12.03 19.56 -25.96
C SER A 155 10.87 20.15 -26.77
N ILE A 156 10.98 21.42 -27.16
CA ILE A 156 9.91 22.12 -27.87
C ILE A 156 9.63 21.41 -29.21
N GLY A 157 8.41 20.89 -29.36
CA GLY A 157 7.96 20.19 -30.57
C GLY A 157 8.09 18.66 -30.52
N GLU A 158 8.66 18.09 -29.45
CA GLU A 158 8.65 16.65 -29.21
C GLU A 158 7.35 16.20 -28.54
N GLU A 159 6.91 14.99 -28.89
CA GLU A 159 5.77 14.35 -28.24
C GLU A 159 6.09 14.06 -26.78
N LYS A 160 5.06 14.10 -25.92
CA LYS A 160 5.21 13.79 -24.50
C LYS A 160 5.69 12.33 -24.35
N PRO A 161 6.87 12.09 -23.75
CA PRO A 161 7.34 10.73 -23.52
C PRO A 161 6.42 9.99 -22.55
N LEU A 162 6.28 8.69 -22.77
CA LEU A 162 5.56 7.80 -21.87
C LEU A 162 6.26 7.75 -20.51
N THR A 163 5.48 7.60 -19.45
CA THR A 163 5.95 7.37 -18.07
C THR A 163 5.72 5.91 -17.70
N PRO A 164 6.72 5.02 -17.83
CA PRO A 164 6.56 3.60 -17.49
C PRO A 164 6.30 3.40 -15.99
N ILE A 165 5.39 2.48 -15.69
CA ILE A 165 5.10 2.03 -14.33
C ILE A 165 5.16 0.51 -14.29
N HIS A 166 6.02 -0.04 -13.44
CA HIS A 166 6.10 -1.47 -13.14
C HIS A 166 5.53 -1.74 -11.73
N PRO A 167 4.29 -2.23 -11.63
CA PRO A 167 3.71 -2.62 -10.37
C PRO A 167 4.31 -3.95 -9.87
N PHE A 168 4.87 -3.95 -8.68
CA PHE A 168 5.42 -5.13 -8.02
C PHE A 168 4.62 -5.45 -6.74
N ARG A 169 3.92 -6.58 -6.72
CA ARG A 169 3.12 -6.98 -5.55
C ARG A 169 4.01 -7.45 -4.41
N LEU A 170 3.69 -7.03 -3.19
CA LEU A 170 4.37 -7.50 -1.99
C LEU A 170 3.55 -8.57 -1.28
N ASN A 171 4.24 -9.54 -0.68
CA ASN A 171 3.62 -10.42 0.30
C ASN A 171 3.44 -9.64 1.62
N ALA A 172 2.20 -9.34 1.99
CA ALA A 172 1.88 -8.46 3.11
C ALA A 172 2.49 -8.89 4.46
N THR A 173 2.68 -10.20 4.68
CA THR A 173 3.02 -10.79 5.99
C THR A 173 4.45 -11.29 6.09
N THR A 174 5.11 -11.63 5.00
CA THR A 174 6.47 -12.23 5.02
C THR A 174 7.54 -11.36 4.39
N VAL A 175 7.18 -10.26 3.72
CA VAL A 175 8.17 -9.38 3.08
C VAL A 175 9.15 -8.80 4.09
N THR A 176 10.44 -8.81 3.74
CA THR A 176 11.52 -8.23 4.54
C THR A 176 12.06 -6.95 3.91
N ALA A 177 12.87 -6.20 4.66
CA ALA A 177 13.54 -5.00 4.15
C ALA A 177 14.48 -5.30 2.97
N ASP A 178 15.15 -6.45 3.02
CA ASP A 178 16.03 -6.94 1.95
C ASP A 178 15.24 -7.27 0.68
N ASP A 179 14.08 -7.94 0.81
CA ASP A 179 13.22 -8.23 -0.34
C ASP A 179 12.76 -6.95 -1.06
N ILE A 180 12.41 -5.90 -0.30
CA ILE A 180 12.04 -4.60 -0.87
C ILE A 180 13.24 -3.95 -1.57
N TYR A 181 14.43 -4.01 -0.97
CA TYR A 181 15.63 -3.43 -1.58
C TYR A 181 16.03 -4.17 -2.86
N LYS A 182 15.93 -5.50 -2.88
CA LYS A 182 16.15 -6.36 -4.05
C LYS A 182 15.31 -5.98 -5.25
N VAL A 183 14.09 -5.46 -5.04
CA VAL A 183 13.27 -4.96 -6.15
C VAL A 183 14.04 -3.94 -6.98
N HIS A 184 14.79 -3.03 -6.35
CA HIS A 184 15.65 -2.09 -7.07
C HIS A 184 17.01 -2.71 -7.43
N SER A 185 17.74 -3.28 -6.46
CA SER A 185 19.15 -3.66 -6.67
C SER A 185 19.33 -4.82 -7.65
N GLU A 186 18.39 -5.77 -7.68
CA GLU A 186 18.34 -6.86 -8.65
C GLU A 186 17.37 -6.56 -9.81
N LYS A 187 16.79 -5.36 -9.83
CA LYS A 187 15.80 -4.91 -10.83
C LYS A 187 14.65 -5.90 -11.05
N LEU A 188 14.13 -6.47 -9.97
CA LEU A 188 13.04 -7.46 -10.07
C LEU A 188 11.77 -6.88 -10.73
N TRP A 189 11.61 -5.55 -10.72
CA TRP A 189 10.53 -4.86 -11.41
C TRP A 189 10.57 -5.04 -12.94
N GLU A 190 11.74 -5.29 -13.56
CA GLU A 190 11.84 -5.52 -15.02
C GLU A 190 11.14 -6.82 -15.45
N LYS A 191 10.91 -7.74 -14.50
CA LYS A 191 10.19 -9.00 -14.74
C LYS A 191 8.68 -8.83 -14.71
N GLU A 192 8.19 -7.75 -14.12
CA GLU A 192 6.77 -7.43 -14.07
C GLU A 192 6.37 -6.64 -15.33
N PRO A 193 5.23 -6.97 -15.95
CA PRO A 193 4.77 -6.23 -17.12
C PRO A 193 4.52 -4.76 -16.76
N GLU A 194 4.86 -3.86 -17.69
CA GLU A 194 4.49 -2.46 -17.58
C GLU A 194 2.96 -2.33 -17.52
N LEU A 195 2.48 -1.40 -16.69
CA LEU A 195 1.07 -1.11 -16.58
C LEU A 195 0.54 -0.49 -17.88
N GLN A 196 -0.21 -1.26 -18.67
CA GLN A 196 -0.80 -0.80 -19.95
C GLN A 196 -2.33 -0.77 -19.88
N THR A 197 -2.88 -0.05 -18.89
CA THR A 197 -4.33 0.03 -18.68
C THR A 197 -4.90 1.37 -19.14
N MET A 198 -6.19 1.39 -19.52
CA MET A 198 -6.92 2.63 -19.81
C MET A 198 -6.83 3.65 -18.65
N PHE A 199 -6.78 3.15 -17.42
CA PHE A 199 -6.68 3.92 -16.18
C PHE A 199 -5.23 4.22 -15.76
N HIS A 200 -4.25 4.01 -16.64
CA HIS A 200 -2.87 4.39 -16.35
C HIS A 200 -2.81 5.89 -16.00
N PRO A 201 -2.22 6.29 -14.86
CA PRO A 201 -2.38 7.64 -14.32
C PRO A 201 -1.71 8.76 -15.13
N PHE A 202 -0.73 8.43 -15.98
CA PHE A 202 -0.01 9.40 -16.81
C PHE A 202 -0.27 9.28 -18.32
N ASN A 203 -0.23 8.05 -18.83
CA ASN A 203 -0.29 7.72 -20.26
C ASN A 203 -1.66 7.18 -20.73
N GLY A 204 -2.57 6.84 -19.81
CA GLY A 204 -3.83 6.19 -20.18
C GLY A 204 -4.82 7.19 -20.78
N LEU A 205 -5.72 6.70 -21.65
CA LEU A 205 -6.81 7.51 -22.23
C LEU A 205 -7.63 8.21 -21.14
N ALA A 206 -7.90 7.54 -20.02
CA ALA A 206 -8.66 8.14 -18.95
C ALA A 206 -7.88 9.21 -18.16
N ALA A 207 -6.54 9.22 -18.22
CA ALA A 207 -5.74 10.32 -17.70
C ALA A 207 -5.79 11.55 -18.63
N GLU A 208 -5.70 11.32 -19.95
CA GLU A 208 -5.76 12.37 -20.97
C GLU A 208 -7.06 13.20 -20.88
N TYR A 209 -8.21 12.51 -20.75
CA TYR A 209 -9.52 13.15 -20.59
C TYR A 209 -9.91 13.46 -19.14
N ARG A 210 -8.99 13.32 -18.17
CA ARG A 210 -9.26 13.51 -16.72
C ARG A 210 -10.36 12.60 -16.13
N ILE A 211 -10.75 11.55 -16.84
CA ILE A 211 -11.75 10.56 -16.41
C ILE A 211 -11.28 9.80 -15.17
N ASN A 212 -9.97 9.54 -15.02
CA ASN A 212 -9.41 8.88 -13.83
C ASN A 212 -9.79 9.60 -12.54
N GLU A 213 -9.84 10.93 -12.56
CA GLU A 213 -10.20 11.70 -11.38
C GLU A 213 -11.68 11.59 -11.07
N ALA A 214 -12.54 11.76 -12.08
CA ALA A 214 -13.98 11.63 -11.91
C ALA A 214 -14.34 10.23 -11.37
N VAL A 215 -13.78 9.18 -11.98
CA VAL A 215 -13.97 7.80 -11.54
C VAL A 215 -13.39 7.60 -10.14
N GLY A 216 -12.21 8.15 -9.86
CA GLY A 216 -11.59 8.12 -8.54
C GLY A 216 -12.48 8.72 -7.45
N TYR A 217 -13.09 9.88 -7.69
CA TYR A 217 -14.08 10.48 -6.78
C TYR A 217 -15.31 9.61 -6.61
N ILE A 218 -15.86 9.04 -7.68
CA ILE A 218 -17.03 8.15 -7.61
C ILE A 218 -16.70 6.91 -6.75
N ILE A 219 -15.61 6.22 -7.03
CA ILE A 219 -15.18 5.03 -6.28
C ILE A 219 -14.91 5.37 -4.82
N TYR A 220 -14.22 6.49 -4.56
CA TYR A 220 -13.93 6.95 -3.21
C TYR A 220 -15.22 7.24 -2.43
N CYS A 221 -16.16 7.98 -3.03
CA CYS A 221 -17.46 8.29 -2.43
C CYS A 221 -18.29 7.03 -2.16
N LEU A 222 -18.33 6.08 -3.11
CA LEU A 222 -19.00 4.79 -2.90
C LEU A 222 -18.33 3.98 -1.78
N GLY A 223 -17.01 4.02 -1.67
CA GLY A 223 -16.24 3.37 -0.61
C GLY A 223 -16.46 3.96 0.79
N MET A 224 -16.89 5.22 0.88
CA MET A 224 -17.31 5.84 2.14
C MET A 224 -18.67 5.35 2.62
N ILE A 225 -19.48 4.72 1.76
CA ILE A 225 -20.80 4.21 2.13
C ILE A 225 -20.62 2.90 2.91
N PRO A 226 -21.05 2.82 4.19
CA PRO A 226 -20.99 1.58 4.93
C PRO A 226 -21.84 0.49 4.28
N SER A 227 -21.42 -0.78 4.38
CA SER A 227 -22.16 -1.92 3.81
C SER A 227 -23.62 -2.00 4.27
N TRP A 228 -23.89 -1.66 5.54
CA TRP A 228 -25.25 -1.62 6.09
C TRP A 228 -26.12 -0.57 5.41
N ALA A 229 -25.57 0.58 5.03
CA ALA A 229 -26.31 1.67 4.41
C ALA A 229 -26.77 1.29 3.00
N MET A 230 -25.95 0.54 2.25
CA MET A 230 -26.35 -0.03 0.96
C MET A 230 -27.50 -1.03 1.12
N MET A 231 -27.44 -1.93 2.11
CA MET A 231 -28.52 -2.89 2.38
C MET A 231 -29.83 -2.20 2.77
N VAL A 232 -29.75 -1.13 3.57
CA VAL A 232 -30.90 -0.30 3.92
C VAL A 232 -31.46 0.41 2.68
N GLY A 233 -30.60 0.99 1.84
CA GLY A 233 -31.00 1.66 0.60
C GLY A 233 -31.74 0.73 -0.36
N ILE A 234 -31.20 -0.47 -0.61
CA ILE A 234 -31.85 -1.51 -1.43
C ILE A 234 -33.19 -1.91 -0.83
N SER A 235 -33.27 -2.04 0.51
CA SER A 235 -34.51 -2.38 1.21
C SER A 235 -35.61 -1.33 0.99
N PHE A 236 -35.28 -0.04 1.06
CA PHE A 236 -36.23 1.05 0.80
C PHE A 236 -36.65 1.12 -0.67
N ILE A 237 -35.73 0.96 -1.62
CA ILE A 237 -36.05 0.95 -3.05
C ILE A 237 -36.97 -0.23 -3.39
N SER A 238 -36.64 -1.43 -2.91
CA SER A 238 -37.45 -2.63 -3.12
C SER A 238 -38.86 -2.48 -2.54
N ARG A 239 -38.98 -1.98 -1.30
CA ARG A 239 -40.27 -1.68 -0.67
C ARG A 239 -41.06 -0.61 -1.43
N THR A 240 -40.40 0.41 -1.99
CA THR A 240 -41.04 1.46 -2.79
C THR A 240 -41.53 0.94 -4.15
N MET A 241 -40.78 0.03 -4.77
CA MET A 241 -41.22 -0.63 -6.02
C MET A 241 -42.35 -1.63 -5.77
N MET A 242 -42.28 -2.40 -4.68
CA MET A 242 -43.35 -3.32 -4.28
C MET A 242 -44.61 -2.57 -3.82
N SER A 243 -44.49 -1.43 -3.13
CA SER A 243 -45.66 -0.62 -2.74
C SER A 243 -46.35 0.00 -3.96
N ARG A 244 -45.60 0.37 -5.00
CA ARG A 244 -46.15 0.84 -6.28
C ARG A 244 -46.78 -0.29 -7.11
N ARG A 245 -46.25 -1.53 -7.03
CA ARG A 245 -46.86 -2.71 -7.68
C ARG A 245 -48.07 -3.26 -6.92
N MET A 246 -48.09 -3.15 -5.60
CA MET A 246 -49.24 -3.52 -4.76
C MET A 246 -50.23 -2.36 -4.56
N GLY A 247 -49.97 -1.19 -5.14
CA GLY A 247 -50.85 -0.03 -5.15
C GLY A 247 -51.97 -0.11 -6.18
N ARG A 248 -52.84 -1.13 -6.06
CA ARG A 248 -54.31 -1.09 -6.34
C ARG A 248 -54.98 -2.45 -6.03
N PRO A 249 -55.03 -2.92 -4.78
CA PRO A 249 -55.98 -3.97 -4.37
C PRO A 249 -57.30 -3.24 -4.10
N GLY A 250 -58.05 -2.96 -5.17
CA GLY A 250 -59.28 -2.16 -5.11
C GLY A 250 -59.87 -1.79 -6.46
N GLN A 251 -59.15 -2.04 -7.56
CA GLN A 251 -59.72 -2.04 -8.90
C GLN A 251 -59.64 -3.45 -9.45
N GLY A 252 -60.38 -4.36 -8.81
CA GLY A 252 -60.72 -5.64 -9.43
C GLY A 252 -61.56 -5.41 -10.69
N PRO A 253 -61.53 -6.32 -11.67
CA PRO A 253 -62.55 -6.36 -12.71
C PRO A 253 -63.92 -6.42 -12.02
N GLY A 254 -64.83 -5.53 -12.41
CA GLY A 254 -66.12 -5.36 -11.76
C GLY A 254 -66.83 -6.69 -11.53
N ALA A 255 -67.16 -6.96 -10.27
CA ALA A 255 -68.20 -7.94 -9.96
C ALA A 255 -69.51 -7.41 -10.57
N PRO A 256 -70.24 -8.21 -11.36
CA PRO A 256 -71.53 -7.77 -11.91
C PRO A 256 -72.49 -7.50 -10.74
N GLY A 257 -73.16 -6.34 -10.82
CA GLY A 257 -74.05 -5.84 -9.79
C GLY A 257 -75.13 -6.86 -9.42
N GLY A 258 -75.30 -7.08 -8.11
CA GLY A 258 -76.43 -7.81 -7.58
C GLY A 258 -77.73 -7.11 -7.96
N ALA A 259 -78.67 -7.88 -8.51
CA ALA A 259 -80.00 -7.43 -8.85
C ALA A 259 -80.73 -6.83 -7.63
N ALA A 260 -81.39 -5.70 -7.83
CA ALA A 260 -82.28 -5.12 -6.84
C ALA A 260 -83.51 -6.03 -6.61
N PRO A 261 -84.03 -6.16 -5.38
CA PRO A 261 -85.22 -6.96 -5.12
C PRO A 261 -86.47 -6.26 -5.69
N ALA A 262 -87.36 -7.05 -6.28
CA ALA A 262 -88.66 -6.59 -6.80
C ALA A 262 -89.61 -6.24 -5.64
N PRO A 263 -90.51 -5.25 -5.80
CA PRO A 263 -91.51 -4.91 -4.79
C PRO A 263 -92.61 -5.98 -4.74
N ALA A 264 -93.02 -6.33 -3.53
CA ALA A 264 -94.12 -7.26 -3.28
C ALA A 264 -95.48 -6.59 -3.53
N GLN A 265 -96.41 -7.34 -4.13
CA GLN A 265 -97.86 -7.09 -4.12
C GLN A 265 -98.51 -7.90 -3.00
#